data_AF-A0A3R6S4V1-F1
#
_entry.id   AF-A0A3R6S4V1-F1
#
_cell.length_a   1.000
_cell.length_b   1.000
_cell.length_c   1.000
_cell.angle_alpha   90.00
_cell.angle_beta   90.00
_cell.angle_gamma   90.00
#
_symmetry.space_group_name_H-M   'P 1'
#
loop_
_entity.id
_entity.type
_entity.pdbx_description
1 polymer ?
#
loop_
_entity_poly.entity_id
_entity_poly.type
_entity_poly.pdbx_seq_one_letter_code
_entity_poly.pdbx_strand_id
1 'polypeptide(L)'
;MKVNRTIKIETDTFKVGDKIKFRLTDDKKTQAMVVKQEEDGMIFCLVDYLPGEYLMNSIRTNEGGYEESDLRKKLNGEILNLFPAELKAMMAPFENGDLLRLPTEKEIFGENYYGEYESPYVKQWKPMKKRRNRMAFDGSKNENLQWYWLMNKVRESAIYFSCVGDNGFVNLCSASFSDGVRLVFKIKNII
;
A
#
# COMPACT_ATOMS: atom_id res chain seq x y z
N MET A 1 6.40 29.93 21.70
CA MET A 1 5.31 29.02 21.26
C MET A 1 5.60 28.58 19.82
N LYS A 2 5.38 27.31 19.45
CA LYS A 2 5.56 26.81 18.09
C LYS A 2 4.21 26.29 17.57
N VAL A 3 3.85 26.64 16.34
CA VAL A 3 2.56 26.29 15.70
C VAL A 3 2.85 25.51 14.42
N ASN A 4 2.22 24.33 14.26
CA ASN A 4 2.26 23.57 13.01
C ASN A 4 1.00 23.87 12.20
N ARG A 5 1.16 24.30 10.94
CA ARG A 5 0.04 24.51 10.01
C ARG A 5 0.10 23.50 8.88
N THR A 6 -1.06 23.03 8.46
CA THR A 6 -1.22 22.27 7.20
C THR A 6 -1.63 23.23 6.11
N ILE A 7 -0.91 23.24 4.99
CA ILE A 7 -1.19 24.08 3.83
C ILE A 7 -1.58 23.16 2.68
N LYS A 8 -2.57 23.56 1.87
CA LYS A 8 -2.90 22.90 0.60
C LYS A 8 -2.36 23.78 -0.53
N ILE A 9 -1.62 23.18 -1.44
CA ILE A 9 -0.96 23.86 -2.54
C ILE A 9 -1.21 23.01 -3.79
N GLU A 10 -1.48 23.67 -4.91
CA GLU A 10 -1.52 23.03 -6.22
C GLU A 10 -0.10 22.96 -6.78
N THR A 11 0.41 21.75 -7.00
CA THR A 11 1.76 21.51 -7.49
C THR A 11 1.85 20.10 -8.07
N ASP A 12 2.78 19.95 -9.01
CA ASP A 12 3.26 18.71 -9.61
C ASP A 12 4.56 18.19 -8.96
N THR A 13 5.10 18.93 -7.98
CA THR A 13 6.32 18.55 -7.25
C THR A 13 5.99 17.99 -5.87
N PHE A 14 6.61 16.87 -5.52
CA PHE A 14 6.33 16.14 -4.28
C PHE A 14 7.59 15.91 -3.44
N LYS A 15 7.40 15.84 -2.13
CA LYS A 15 8.43 15.46 -1.16
C LYS A 15 7.92 14.32 -0.27
N VAL A 16 8.84 13.48 0.21
CA VAL A 16 8.52 12.42 1.16
C VAL A 16 7.80 12.98 2.40
N GLY A 17 6.60 12.48 2.65
CA GLY A 17 5.69 12.93 3.72
C GLY A 17 4.54 13.81 3.24
N ASP A 18 4.58 14.32 2.01
CA ASP A 18 3.44 15.02 1.41
C ASP A 18 2.25 14.08 1.26
N LYS A 19 1.04 14.66 1.30
CA LYS A 19 -0.21 13.92 1.20
C LYS A 19 -1.09 14.51 0.11
N ILE A 20 -1.50 13.67 -0.83
CA ILE A 20 -2.49 14.02 -1.84
C ILE A 20 -3.85 13.45 -1.46
N LYS A 21 -4.91 14.17 -1.84
CA LYS A 21 -6.29 13.72 -1.70
C LYS A 21 -6.92 13.66 -3.07
N PHE A 22 -7.62 12.57 -3.33
CA PHE A 22 -8.36 12.36 -4.58
C PHE A 22 -9.65 11.61 -4.27
N ARG A 23 -10.55 11.58 -5.25
CA ARG A 23 -11.75 10.73 -5.18
C ARG A 23 -11.58 9.58 -6.13
N LEU A 24 -11.97 8.39 -5.71
CA LEU A 24 -12.22 7.29 -6.62
C LEU A 24 -13.49 7.58 -7.44
N THR A 25 -13.69 6.87 -8.54
CA THR A 25 -14.86 7.05 -9.41
C THR A 25 -16.19 6.69 -8.74
N ASP A 26 -16.16 5.99 -7.60
CA ASP A 26 -17.31 5.70 -6.74
C ASP A 26 -17.55 6.78 -5.65
N ASP A 27 -17.01 7.98 -5.87
CA ASP A 27 -17.06 9.16 -5.00
C ASP A 27 -16.38 9.03 -3.63
N LYS A 28 -15.70 7.92 -3.37
CA LYS A 28 -14.98 7.71 -2.10
C LYS A 28 -13.72 8.56 -2.05
N LYS A 29 -13.58 9.33 -0.97
CA LYS A 29 -12.42 10.18 -0.71
C LYS A 29 -11.27 9.32 -0.20
N THR A 30 -10.13 9.44 -0.86
CA THR A 30 -8.92 8.68 -0.55
C THR A 30 -7.75 9.63 -0.38
N GLN A 31 -6.80 9.23 0.46
CA GLN A 31 -5.57 9.97 0.71
C GLN A 31 -4.36 9.06 0.53
N ALA A 32 -3.33 9.55 -0.15
CA ALA A 32 -2.05 8.86 -0.29
C ALA A 32 -0.91 9.75 0.21
N MET A 33 0.12 9.13 0.78
CA MET A 33 1.31 9.78 1.29
C MET A 33 2.51 9.38 0.45
N VAL A 34 3.37 10.34 0.12
CA VAL A 34 4.66 10.08 -0.52
C VAL A 34 5.57 9.38 0.49
N VAL A 35 6.02 8.16 0.17
CA VAL A 35 6.80 7.32 1.08
C VAL A 35 8.27 7.19 0.68
N LYS A 36 8.56 7.33 -0.61
CA LYS A 36 9.90 7.17 -1.18
C LYS A 36 10.02 7.95 -2.48
N GLN A 37 11.19 8.53 -2.73
CA GLN A 37 11.60 9.04 -4.03
C GLN A 37 12.45 7.98 -4.73
N GLU A 38 12.14 7.72 -5.99
CA GLU A 38 12.92 6.91 -6.91
C GLU A 38 13.44 7.80 -8.06
N GLU A 39 14.31 7.26 -8.91
CA GLU A 39 14.91 8.01 -10.02
C GLU A 39 13.85 8.46 -11.04
N ASP A 40 12.90 7.58 -11.33
CA ASP A 40 11.86 7.77 -12.34
C ASP A 40 10.52 8.25 -11.77
N GLY A 41 10.40 8.43 -10.45
CA GLY A 41 9.15 8.89 -9.86
C GLY A 41 9.10 8.92 -8.34
N MET A 42 7.90 9.19 -7.83
CA MET A 42 7.58 9.24 -6.41
C MET A 42 6.63 8.08 -6.08
N ILE A 43 6.97 7.32 -5.04
CA ILE A 43 6.13 6.24 -4.52
C ILE A 43 5.14 6.80 -3.51
N PHE A 44 3.88 6.51 -3.75
CA PHE A 44 2.75 6.84 -2.89
C PHE A 44 2.20 5.57 -2.27
N CYS A 45 1.88 5.63 -0.99
CA CYS A 45 1.16 4.59 -0.27
C CYS A 45 -0.12 5.22 0.31
N LEU A 46 -1.26 4.53 0.23
CA LEU A 46 -2.47 5.05 0.85
C LEU A 46 -2.26 5.29 2.34
N VAL A 47 -2.94 6.30 2.89
CA VAL A 47 -2.91 6.52 4.34
C VAL A 47 -3.82 5.53 5.05
N ASP A 48 -5.00 5.30 4.48
CA ASP A 48 -6.05 4.40 4.97
C ASP A 48 -6.35 3.32 3.93
N TYR A 49 -7.13 2.30 4.27
CA TYR A 49 -7.41 1.21 3.35
C TYR A 49 -8.32 1.65 2.21
N LEU A 50 -8.27 0.92 1.10
CA LEU A 50 -9.40 0.90 0.20
C LEU A 50 -10.65 0.46 0.96
N PRO A 51 -11.82 1.07 0.69
CA PRO A 51 -13.07 0.67 1.30
C PRO A 51 -13.39 -0.80 0.97
N GLY A 52 -13.70 -1.57 2.02
CA GLY A 52 -13.93 -3.00 1.94
C GLY A 52 -12.70 -3.84 2.28
N GLU A 53 -12.91 -5.15 2.37
CA GLU A 53 -11.85 -6.13 2.63
C GLU A 53 -11.70 -7.05 1.43
N TYR A 54 -10.49 -7.57 1.28
CA TYR A 54 -10.11 -8.38 0.14
C TYR A 54 -9.35 -9.60 0.63
N LEU A 55 -9.59 -10.73 -0.02
CA LEU A 55 -8.78 -11.93 0.17
C LEU A 55 -7.50 -11.77 -0.66
N MET A 56 -6.39 -12.32 -0.17
CA MET A 56 -5.21 -12.48 -1.02
C MET A 56 -5.50 -13.47 -2.15
N ASN A 57 -6.06 -14.64 -1.79
CA ASN A 57 -6.49 -15.70 -2.69
C ASN A 57 -7.83 -16.28 -2.25
N SER A 58 -8.68 -16.62 -3.21
CA SER A 58 -9.95 -17.32 -2.98
C SER A 58 -9.76 -18.71 -2.37
N ILE A 59 -8.66 -19.38 -2.74
CA ILE A 59 -8.22 -20.65 -2.17
C ILE A 59 -7.18 -20.37 -1.08
N ARG A 60 -7.20 -21.15 -0.01
CA ARG A 60 -6.25 -21.05 1.11
C ARG A 60 -4.86 -21.58 0.73
N THR A 61 -4.17 -20.89 -0.17
CA THR A 61 -2.81 -21.19 -0.61
C THR A 61 -2.01 -19.90 -0.81
N ASN A 62 -0.70 -19.95 -0.62
CA ASN A 62 0.26 -18.90 -0.97
C ASN A 62 1.20 -19.29 -2.12
N GLU A 63 0.88 -20.39 -2.81
CA GLU A 63 1.61 -20.84 -3.99
C GLU A 63 1.66 -19.75 -5.07
N GLY A 64 2.81 -19.59 -5.72
CA GLY A 64 3.06 -18.49 -6.66
C GLY A 64 3.24 -17.10 -6.02
N GLY A 65 2.99 -16.96 -4.71
CA GLY A 65 3.16 -15.71 -3.99
C GLY A 65 2.22 -14.61 -4.46
N TYR A 66 2.63 -13.35 -4.30
CA TYR A 66 1.81 -12.21 -4.71
C TYR A 66 1.61 -12.13 -6.23
N GLU A 67 2.62 -12.52 -7.01
CA GLU A 67 2.58 -12.40 -8.48
C GLU A 67 1.45 -13.22 -9.11
N GLU A 68 1.13 -14.37 -8.52
CA GLU A 68 0.03 -15.24 -8.99
C GLU A 68 -1.29 -15.01 -8.25
N SER A 69 -1.32 -14.08 -7.29
CA SER A 69 -2.46 -13.89 -6.40
C SER A 69 -3.72 -13.36 -7.09
N ASP A 70 -4.89 -13.76 -6.59
CA ASP A 70 -6.17 -13.22 -7.04
C ASP A 70 -6.25 -11.71 -6.75
N LEU A 71 -5.71 -11.28 -5.61
CA LEU A 71 -5.69 -9.88 -5.21
C LEU A 71 -4.89 -9.01 -6.18
N ARG A 72 -3.72 -9.46 -6.66
CA ARG A 72 -2.94 -8.72 -7.66
C ARG A 72 -3.74 -8.49 -8.94
N LYS A 73 -4.43 -9.52 -9.44
CA LYS A 73 -5.30 -9.43 -10.63
C LYS A 73 -6.42 -8.41 -10.40
N LYS A 74 -7.04 -8.43 -9.23
CA LYS A 74 -8.09 -7.49 -8.85
C LYS A 74 -7.58 -6.05 -8.71
N LEU A 75 -6.38 -5.88 -8.15
CA LEU A 75 -5.69 -4.59 -8.03
C LEU A 75 -5.48 -3.95 -9.40
N ASN A 76 -4.83 -4.66 -10.32
CA ASN A 76 -4.48 -4.13 -11.64
C ASN A 76 -5.59 -4.26 -12.70
N GLY A 77 -6.77 -4.76 -12.33
CA GLY A 77 -7.98 -4.77 -13.14
C GLY A 77 -9.06 -3.86 -12.55
N GLU A 78 -9.94 -4.45 -11.73
CA GLU A 78 -11.13 -3.79 -11.18
C GLU A 78 -10.80 -2.54 -10.36
N ILE A 79 -9.83 -2.62 -9.45
CA ILE A 79 -9.51 -1.54 -8.52
C ILE A 79 -8.82 -0.38 -9.24
N LEU A 80 -7.88 -0.68 -10.14
CA LEU A 80 -7.24 0.33 -10.98
C LEU A 80 -8.28 1.15 -11.75
N ASN A 81 -9.37 0.52 -12.23
CA ASN A 81 -10.43 1.25 -12.94
C ASN A 81 -11.13 2.31 -12.09
N LEU A 82 -11.09 2.20 -10.76
CA LEU A 82 -11.66 3.18 -9.83
C LEU A 82 -10.82 4.46 -9.70
N PHE A 83 -9.57 4.47 -10.16
CA PHE A 83 -8.72 5.65 -10.07
C PHE A 83 -9.11 6.69 -11.15
N PRO A 84 -9.08 8.00 -10.82
CA PRO A 84 -9.29 9.07 -11.79
C PRO A 84 -8.38 8.94 -13.02
N ALA A 85 -8.92 9.24 -14.19
CA ALA A 85 -8.17 9.14 -15.45
C ALA A 85 -6.90 10.00 -15.43
N GLU A 86 -6.98 11.23 -14.92
CA GLU A 86 -5.84 12.14 -14.79
C GLU A 86 -4.73 11.57 -13.90
N LEU A 87 -5.10 10.98 -12.75
CA LEU A 87 -4.14 10.36 -11.85
C LEU A 87 -3.50 9.13 -12.50
N LYS A 88 -4.28 8.28 -13.17
CA LYS A 88 -3.77 7.11 -13.90
C LYS A 88 -2.80 7.50 -15.01
N ALA A 89 -3.05 8.58 -15.75
CA ALA A 89 -2.17 9.05 -16.81
C ALA A 89 -0.79 9.52 -16.30
N MET A 90 -0.69 9.87 -15.02
CA MET A 90 0.56 10.22 -14.34
C MET A 90 1.26 9.02 -13.71
N MET A 91 0.59 7.87 -13.58
CA MET A 91 1.19 6.69 -12.99
C MET A 91 2.27 6.09 -13.90
N ALA A 92 3.29 5.52 -13.28
CA ALA A 92 4.32 4.75 -13.96
C ALA A 92 4.32 3.30 -13.45
N PRO A 93 4.58 2.31 -14.33
CA PRO A 93 4.60 0.91 -13.92
C PRO A 93 5.77 0.59 -12.99
N PHE A 94 5.55 -0.38 -12.12
CA PHE A 94 6.61 -1.08 -11.39
C PHE A 94 7.34 -2.06 -12.34
N GLU A 95 8.42 -2.67 -11.86
CA GLU A 95 9.27 -3.58 -12.66
C GLU A 95 8.49 -4.75 -13.28
N ASN A 96 7.44 -5.23 -12.60
CA ASN A 96 6.57 -6.32 -13.08
C ASN A 96 5.46 -5.84 -14.04
N GLY A 97 5.46 -4.55 -14.41
CA GLY A 97 4.47 -3.94 -15.31
C GLY A 97 3.19 -3.42 -14.62
N ASP A 98 3.01 -3.69 -13.33
CA ASP A 98 1.81 -3.28 -12.60
C ASP A 98 1.82 -1.77 -12.31
N LEU A 99 0.63 -1.16 -12.24
CA LEU A 99 0.47 0.23 -11.77
C LEU A 99 0.18 0.28 -10.26
N LEU A 100 -0.46 -0.76 -9.72
CA LEU A 100 -0.80 -0.88 -8.31
C LEU A 100 -0.13 -2.13 -7.72
N ARG A 101 0.41 -1.99 -6.52
CA ARG A 101 0.89 -3.14 -5.72
C ARG A 101 0.56 -2.97 -4.25
N LEU A 102 0.82 -4.01 -3.46
CA LEU A 102 0.87 -3.91 -2.01
C LEU A 102 2.27 -3.44 -1.54
N PRO A 103 2.40 -2.90 -0.32
CA PRO A 103 3.71 -2.68 0.28
C PRO A 103 4.36 -4.00 0.66
N THR A 104 5.68 -4.01 0.73
CA THR A 104 6.44 -5.13 1.30
C THR A 104 6.63 -4.97 2.80
N GLU A 105 6.96 -6.06 3.48
CA GLU A 105 7.25 -6.11 4.90
C GLU A 105 8.43 -5.20 5.25
N LYS A 106 9.52 -5.25 4.48
CA LYS A 106 10.69 -4.43 4.73
C LYS A 106 10.47 -2.95 4.42
N GLU A 107 9.59 -2.60 3.48
CA GLU A 107 9.17 -1.20 3.26
C GLU A 107 8.44 -0.62 4.48
N ILE A 108 7.61 -1.43 5.14
CA ILE A 108 6.83 -1.01 6.31
C ILE A 108 7.65 -1.06 7.61
N PHE A 109 8.39 -2.14 7.85
CA PHE A 109 9.04 -2.40 9.13
C PHE A 109 10.56 -2.18 9.12
N GLY A 110 11.18 -2.20 7.94
CA GLY A 110 12.64 -2.18 7.80
C GLY A 110 13.31 -3.54 7.96
N GLU A 111 12.54 -4.53 8.38
CA GLU A 111 12.91 -5.92 8.56
C GLU A 111 11.86 -6.79 7.86
N ASN A 112 12.24 -8.03 7.57
CA ASN A 112 11.38 -9.03 6.94
C ASN A 112 11.32 -10.22 7.89
N TYR A 113 10.40 -10.16 8.85
CA TYR A 113 10.27 -11.12 9.95
C TYR A 113 9.70 -12.45 9.47
N TYR A 114 8.66 -12.40 8.63
CA TYR A 114 7.94 -13.58 8.18
C TYR A 114 8.12 -13.89 6.69
N GLY A 115 8.29 -12.87 5.86
CA GLY A 115 8.35 -13.05 4.42
C GLY A 115 9.53 -13.89 3.92
N GLU A 116 9.36 -14.44 2.71
CA GLU A 116 10.47 -14.92 1.88
C GLU A 116 11.47 -13.78 1.60
N TYR A 117 12.69 -14.15 1.20
CA TYR A 117 13.80 -13.21 1.04
C TYR A 117 13.43 -11.95 0.26
N GLU A 118 13.77 -10.79 0.85
CA GLU A 118 13.68 -9.49 0.20
C GLU A 118 15.08 -8.92 0.00
N SER A 119 15.28 -8.29 -1.16
CA SER A 119 16.53 -7.63 -1.53
C SER A 119 17.07 -6.72 -0.41
N PRO A 120 18.41 -6.69 -0.17
CA PRO A 120 19.03 -5.81 0.82
C PRO A 120 18.87 -4.32 0.49
N TYR A 121 18.54 -4.01 -0.76
CA TYR A 121 18.31 -2.64 -1.24
C TYR A 121 16.92 -2.11 -0.87
N VAL A 122 15.96 -2.99 -0.53
CA VAL A 122 14.68 -2.55 0.04
C VAL A 122 14.92 -2.03 1.46
N LYS A 123 14.49 -0.78 1.70
CA LYS A 123 14.64 -0.09 2.98
C LYS A 123 13.27 0.32 3.52
N GLN A 124 13.19 0.44 4.84
CA GLN A 124 12.02 1.04 5.47
C GLN A 124 11.76 2.43 4.92
N TRP A 125 10.53 2.70 4.53
CA TRP A 125 10.11 4.04 4.18
C TRP A 125 10.23 4.96 5.40
N LYS A 126 10.88 6.11 5.22
CA LYS A 126 11.13 7.07 6.31
C LYS A 126 9.85 7.44 7.09
N PRO A 127 8.67 7.63 6.47
CA PRO A 127 7.43 7.84 7.21
C PRO A 127 7.01 6.67 8.11
N MET A 128 7.32 5.41 7.74
CA MET A 128 6.88 4.21 8.47
C MET A 128 7.70 3.90 9.73
N LYS A 129 8.79 4.64 9.97
CA LYS A 129 9.50 4.64 11.27
C LYS A 129 8.58 5.03 12.43
N LYS A 130 7.56 5.86 12.16
CA LYS A 130 6.53 6.20 13.16
C LYS A 130 5.43 5.14 13.12
N ARG A 131 5.26 4.37 14.20
CA ARG A 131 4.26 3.29 14.29
C ARG A 131 2.86 3.69 13.85
N ARG A 132 2.38 4.87 14.25
CA ARG A 132 1.06 5.39 13.85
C ARG A 132 0.86 5.48 12.34
N ASN A 133 1.92 5.64 11.56
CA ASN A 133 1.84 5.71 10.11
C ASN A 133 1.72 4.32 9.48
N ARG A 134 2.02 3.24 10.23
CA ARG A 134 1.81 1.85 9.84
C ARG A 134 0.39 1.38 10.15
N MET A 135 -0.30 2.03 11.06
CA MET A 135 -1.73 1.82 11.33
C MET A 135 -2.55 2.51 10.24
N ALA A 136 -3.68 1.93 9.87
CA ALA A 136 -4.59 2.50 8.90
C ALA A 136 -6.04 2.14 9.26
N PHE A 137 -6.98 2.93 8.74
CA PHE A 137 -8.39 2.82 9.08
C PHE A 137 -9.20 2.23 7.93
N ASP A 138 -10.29 1.53 8.26
CA ASP A 138 -11.24 0.91 7.32
C ASP A 138 -12.05 1.90 6.45
N GLY A 139 -11.89 3.20 6.69
CA GLY A 139 -12.63 4.25 6.01
C GLY A 139 -14.12 4.30 6.39
N SER A 140 -14.53 3.55 7.42
CA SER A 140 -15.87 3.62 7.99
C SER A 140 -16.04 4.88 8.85
N LYS A 141 -17.29 5.22 9.18
CA LYS A 141 -17.59 6.33 10.07
C LYS A 141 -16.99 6.18 11.48
N ASN A 142 -16.69 4.94 11.88
CA ASN A 142 -16.17 4.63 13.21
C ASN A 142 -14.64 4.68 13.24
N GLU A 143 -13.97 4.87 12.09
CA GLU A 143 -12.51 4.89 11.98
C GLU A 143 -11.88 3.70 12.71
N ASN A 144 -12.35 2.48 12.40
CA ASN A 144 -11.80 1.29 13.04
C ASN A 144 -10.43 1.00 12.45
N LEU A 145 -9.50 0.66 13.34
CA LEU A 145 -8.21 0.11 12.94
C LEU A 145 -8.42 -1.31 12.42
N GLN A 146 -7.77 -1.63 11.32
CA GLN A 146 -7.87 -2.94 10.71
C GLN A 146 -6.52 -3.48 10.31
N TRP A 147 -6.48 -4.77 10.04
CA TRP A 147 -5.32 -5.45 9.49
C TRP A 147 -5.25 -5.21 7.99
N TYR A 148 -4.05 -5.29 7.42
CA TYR A 148 -3.89 -5.19 5.97
C TYR A 148 -2.76 -6.01 5.40
N TRP A 149 -2.96 -6.42 4.14
CA TRP A 149 -2.03 -7.25 3.40
C TRP A 149 -0.71 -6.56 3.06
N LEU A 150 0.36 -7.37 3.08
CA LEU A 150 1.65 -7.08 2.46
C LEU A 150 1.88 -8.07 1.31
N MET A 151 2.79 -7.75 0.38
CA MET A 151 3.13 -8.65 -0.74
C MET A 151 3.77 -9.97 -0.30
N ASN A 152 4.39 -9.98 0.87
CA ASN A 152 5.31 -11.03 1.28
C ASN A 152 4.58 -12.34 1.54
N LYS A 153 4.93 -13.35 0.74
CA LYS A 153 4.64 -14.75 1.07
C LYS A 153 5.43 -15.14 2.31
N VAL A 154 4.79 -15.79 3.29
CA VAL A 154 5.46 -16.24 4.51
C VAL A 154 6.33 -17.47 4.23
N ARG A 155 7.58 -17.44 4.70
CA ARG A 155 8.53 -18.55 4.59
C ARG A 155 8.02 -19.78 5.32
N GLU A 156 8.31 -20.97 4.79
CA GLU A 156 7.96 -22.25 5.41
C GLU A 156 6.44 -22.40 5.68
N SER A 157 5.61 -21.67 4.92
CA SER A 157 4.16 -21.77 4.96
C SER A 157 3.60 -22.02 3.57
N ALA A 158 2.53 -22.82 3.50
CA ALA A 158 1.75 -23.05 2.28
C ALA A 158 0.54 -22.11 2.14
N ILE A 159 0.22 -21.32 3.17
CA ILE A 159 -1.08 -20.63 3.25
C ILE A 159 -1.01 -19.17 3.71
N TYR A 160 0.11 -18.74 4.29
CA TYR A 160 0.20 -17.44 4.95
C TYR A 160 0.92 -16.39 4.09
N PHE A 161 0.43 -15.15 4.20
CA PHE A 161 1.09 -13.93 3.76
C PHE A 161 1.33 -13.02 4.97
N SER A 162 2.37 -12.20 4.91
CA SER A 162 2.60 -11.18 5.93
C SER A 162 1.51 -10.12 5.85
N CYS A 163 1.15 -9.58 7.01
CA CYS A 163 0.21 -8.49 7.13
C CYS A 163 0.66 -7.54 8.25
N VAL A 164 -0.05 -6.43 8.39
CA VAL A 164 0.14 -5.50 9.50
C VAL A 164 -1.10 -5.56 10.37
N GLY A 165 -0.92 -5.75 11.67
CA GLY A 165 -2.01 -5.72 12.64
C GLY A 165 -2.54 -4.30 12.88
N ASP A 166 -3.73 -4.22 13.46
CA ASP A 166 -4.44 -2.98 13.83
C ASP A 166 -3.59 -1.99 14.68
N ASN A 167 -2.68 -2.52 15.50
CA ASN A 167 -1.75 -1.77 16.35
C ASN A 167 -0.45 -1.34 15.65
N GLY A 168 -0.30 -1.64 14.35
CA GLY A 168 0.85 -1.27 13.52
C GLY A 168 2.10 -2.14 13.73
N PHE A 169 1.92 -3.35 14.26
CA PHE A 169 2.96 -4.39 14.32
C PHE A 169 2.81 -5.40 13.18
N VAL A 170 3.89 -6.15 12.93
CA VAL A 170 3.92 -7.21 11.92
C VAL A 170 3.07 -8.40 12.38
N ASN A 171 2.37 -9.03 11.44
CA ASN A 171 1.61 -10.25 11.68
C ASN A 171 1.59 -11.11 10.40
N LEU A 172 0.88 -12.23 10.44
CA LEU A 172 0.61 -13.10 9.30
C LEU A 172 -0.89 -13.38 9.21
N CYS A 173 -1.40 -13.55 8.00
CA CYS A 173 -2.80 -13.87 7.78
C CYS A 173 -2.97 -14.89 6.64
N SER A 174 -3.98 -15.75 6.81
CA SER A 174 -4.26 -16.85 5.88
C SER A 174 -4.78 -16.28 4.56
N ALA A 175 -4.29 -16.75 3.42
CA ALA A 175 -4.59 -16.16 2.12
C ALA A 175 -6.10 -16.02 1.82
N SER A 176 -6.92 -16.89 2.41
CA SER A 176 -8.38 -16.93 2.29
C SER A 176 -9.15 -16.05 3.28
N PHE A 177 -8.47 -15.29 4.15
CA PHE A 177 -9.11 -14.33 5.05
C PHE A 177 -9.28 -12.99 4.36
N SER A 178 -10.23 -12.19 4.83
CA SER A 178 -10.48 -10.85 4.32
C SER A 178 -9.69 -9.85 5.18
N ASP A 179 -8.83 -9.06 4.56
CA ASP A 179 -8.11 -7.96 5.23
C ASP A 179 -8.18 -6.68 4.38
N GLY A 180 -7.81 -5.56 5.00
CA GLY A 180 -7.70 -4.27 4.32
C GLY A 180 -6.59 -4.25 3.26
N VAL A 181 -6.74 -3.34 2.29
CA VAL A 181 -5.76 -3.13 1.23
C VAL A 181 -5.22 -1.72 1.31
N ARG A 182 -3.92 -1.61 1.62
CA ARG A 182 -3.19 -0.35 1.64
C ARG A 182 -2.27 -0.26 0.42
N LEU A 183 -2.84 0.09 -0.71
CA LEU A 183 -2.13 0.04 -2.00
C LEU A 183 -1.02 1.08 -2.13
N VAL A 184 -0.13 0.79 -3.07
CA VAL A 184 1.04 1.56 -3.45
C VAL A 184 0.99 1.81 -4.96
N PHE A 185 1.32 3.04 -5.37
CA PHE A 185 1.45 3.42 -6.78
C PHE A 185 2.62 4.39 -6.96
N LYS A 186 3.13 4.50 -8.19
CA LYS A 186 4.21 5.40 -8.55
C LYS A 186 3.68 6.50 -9.47
N ILE A 187 3.98 7.76 -9.19
CA ILE A 187 3.76 8.87 -10.11
C ILE A 187 5.11 9.25 -10.72
N LYS A 188 5.18 9.35 -12.04
CA LYS A 188 6.41 9.76 -12.75
C LYS A 188 6.82 11.18 -12.37
N ASN A 189 8.12 11.44 -12.31
CA ASN A 189 8.60 12.82 -12.18
C ASN A 189 8.17 13.58 -13.45
N ILE A 190 7.46 14.70 -13.28
CA ILE A 190 7.18 15.62 -14.38
C ILE A 190 8.46 16.44 -14.56
N ILE A 191 9.16 16.18 -15.67
CA ILE A 191 10.37 16.94 -16.09
C ILE A 191 9.90 18.22 -16.77
#